data_AF-A0A3N5M5A4-F1
#
_entry.id   AF-A0A3N5M5A4-F1
#
_cell.length_a   1.000
_cell.length_b   1.000
_cell.length_c   1.000
_cell.angle_alpha   90.00
_cell.angle_beta   90.00
_cell.angle_gamma   90.00
#
_symmetry.space_group_name_H-M   'P 1'
#
loop_
_entity.id
_entity.type
_entity.pdbx_description
1 polymer ?
#
loop_
_entity_poly.entity_id
_entity_poly.type
_entity_poly.pdbx_seq_one_letter_code
_entity_poly.pdbx_strand_id
1 'polypeptide(L)'
;MTEAAAVLACVVLAGLAVFQVALVAGAPLGRFAWGGAHDVLPPRLRVGSAGAVGLYCVFALIILETAGLVAVLPGDALARVGIWAITVYFFVGAALNA
;
A
#
# COMPACT_ATOMS: atom_id res chain seq x y z
N MET A 1 -10.18 19.27 -3.89
CA MET A 1 -10.20 18.05 -4.74
C MET A 1 -9.10 17.08 -4.36
N THR A 2 -7.87 17.55 -4.12
CA THR A 2 -6.73 16.71 -3.71
C THR A 2 -6.94 16.01 -2.37
N GLU A 3 -7.54 16.67 -1.38
CA GLU A 3 -7.83 16.08 -0.05
C GLU A 3 -8.78 14.87 -0.14
N ALA A 4 -9.89 14.99 -0.87
CA ALA A 4 -10.83 13.89 -1.05
C ALA A 4 -10.19 12.69 -1.76
N ALA A 5 -9.35 12.93 -2.77
CA ALA A 5 -8.60 11.88 -3.45
C ALA A 5 -7.58 11.21 -2.51
N ALA A 6 -6.89 12.00 -1.67
CA ALA A 6 -5.95 11.48 -0.68
C ALA A 6 -6.66 10.61 0.36
N VAL A 7 -7.80 11.07 0.90
CA VAL A 7 -8.61 10.28 1.83
C VAL A 7 -9.07 8.98 1.19
N LEU A 8 -9.60 9.03 -0.05
CA LEU A 8 -10.02 7.83 -0.76
C LEU A 8 -8.85 6.84 -0.97
N ALA A 9 -7.68 7.33 -1.40
CA ALA A 9 -6.49 6.50 -1.55
C ALA A 9 -6.07 5.86 -0.23
N CYS A 10 -6.08 6.61 0.88
CA CYS A 10 -5.76 6.08 2.20
C CYS A 10 -6.78 5.05 2.69
N VAL A 11 -8.08 5.22 2.40
CA VAL A 11 -9.12 4.22 2.71
C VAL A 11 -8.84 2.90 1.97
N VAL A 12 -8.49 2.98 0.68
CA VAL A 12 -8.11 1.80 -0.10
C VAL A 12 -6.85 1.13 0.48
N LEU A 13 -5.81 1.91 0.76
CA LEU A 13 -4.57 1.39 1.38
C LEU A 13 -4.82 0.77 2.75
N ALA A 14 -5.71 1.35 3.56
CA ALA A 14 -6.08 0.80 4.86
C ALA A 14 -6.81 -0.54 4.71
N GLY A 15 -7.75 -0.66 3.76
CA GLY A 15 -8.38 -1.93 3.43
C GLY A 15 -7.37 -3.00 3.02
N LEU A 16 -6.40 -2.63 2.16
CA LEU A 16 -5.31 -3.52 1.76
C LEU A 16 -4.40 -3.90 2.95
N ALA A 17 -4.10 -2.96 3.85
CA ALA A 17 -3.31 -3.24 5.04
C ALA A 17 -4.01 -4.22 5.97
N VAL A 18 -5.32 -4.06 6.21
CA VAL A 18 -6.12 -5.02 6.99
C VAL A 18 -6.10 -6.41 6.35
N PHE A 19 -6.25 -6.47 5.02
CA PHE A 19 -6.12 -7.72 4.27
C PHE A 19 -4.75 -8.37 4.46
N GLN A 20 -3.65 -7.62 4.32
CA GLN A 20 -2.29 -8.14 4.52
C GLN A 20 -2.06 -8.61 5.97
N VAL A 21 -2.59 -7.89 6.97
CA VAL A 21 -2.54 -8.32 8.38
C VAL A 21 -3.28 -9.65 8.57
N ALA A 22 -4.45 -9.83 7.95
CA ALA A 22 -5.17 -11.10 8.00
C ALA A 22 -4.34 -12.24 7.38
N LEU A 23 -3.61 -11.99 6.30
CA LEU A 23 -2.69 -12.97 5.70
C LEU A 23 -1.52 -13.33 6.63
N VAL A 24 -0.93 -12.34 7.31
CA VAL A 24 0.11 -12.56 8.32
C VAL A 24 -0.42 -13.44 9.46
N ALA A 25 -1.66 -13.18 9.90
CA ALA A 25 -2.34 -13.98 10.92
C ALA A 25 -2.69 -15.41 10.46
N GLY A 26 -2.62 -15.69 9.15
CA GLY A 26 -2.88 -17.01 8.58
C GLY A 26 -4.33 -17.25 8.15
N ALA A 27 -5.09 -16.18 7.89
CA ALA A 27 -6.42 -16.31 7.30
C ALA A 27 -6.37 -17.01 5.94
N PRO A 28 -7.39 -17.80 5.56
CA PRO A 28 -7.46 -18.55 4.29
C PRO A 28 -7.86 -17.64 3.11
N LEU A 29 -7.14 -16.52 2.96
CA LEU A 29 -7.35 -15.50 1.95
C LEU A 29 -6.16 -15.39 0.97
N GLY A 30 -5.18 -16.28 1.11
CA GLY A 30 -3.93 -16.25 0.34
C GLY A 30 -4.11 -16.46 -1.16
N ARG A 31 -5.20 -17.10 -1.59
CA ARG A 31 -5.57 -17.21 -3.02
C ARG A 31 -5.75 -15.86 -3.73
N PHE A 32 -6.00 -14.79 -2.97
CA PHE A 32 -6.14 -13.43 -3.49
C PHE A 32 -4.82 -12.64 -3.48
N ALA A 33 -3.73 -13.24 -3.03
CA ALA A 33 -2.43 -12.59 -2.88
C ALA A 33 -1.30 -13.45 -3.45
N TRP A 34 -0.16 -12.81 -3.75
CA TRP A 34 1.06 -13.53 -4.14
C TRP A 34 0.87 -14.56 -5.28
N GLY A 35 0.04 -14.23 -6.28
CA GLY A 35 -0.26 -15.12 -7.41
C GLY A 35 -1.24 -16.26 -7.13
N GLY A 36 -1.78 -16.35 -5.91
CA GLY A 36 -2.89 -17.24 -5.57
C GLY A 36 -2.55 -18.72 -5.37
N ALA A 37 -1.26 -19.06 -5.28
CA ALA A 37 -0.81 -20.44 -5.17
C ALA A 37 -1.14 -21.15 -3.83
N HIS A 38 -1.48 -20.38 -2.79
CA HIS A 38 -1.72 -20.91 -1.45
C HIS A 38 -2.92 -20.25 -0.79
N ASP A 39 -3.89 -21.02 -0.29
CA ASP A 39 -5.01 -20.47 0.48
C ASP A 39 -4.56 -19.90 1.83
N VAL A 40 -3.64 -20.58 2.52
CA VAL A 40 -2.99 -20.11 3.75
C VAL A 40 -1.53 -19.84 3.44
N LEU A 41 -1.07 -18.63 3.72
CA LEU A 41 0.28 -18.22 3.36
C LEU A 41 1.36 -18.99 4.14
N PRO A 42 2.38 -19.55 3.45
CA PRO A 42 3.57 -20.07 4.10
C PRO A 42 4.38 -18.94 4.76
N PRO A 43 5.22 -19.23 5.77
CA PRO A 43 5.91 -18.21 6.58
C PRO A 43 6.67 -17.15 5.78
N ARG A 44 7.31 -17.54 4.67
CA ARG A 44 8.07 -16.62 3.81
C ARG A 44 7.19 -15.53 3.19
N LEU A 45 5.99 -15.89 2.74
CA LEU A 45 5.03 -14.94 2.16
C LEU A 45 4.32 -14.11 3.25
N ARG A 46 4.23 -14.60 4.48
CA ARG A 46 3.76 -13.79 5.63
C ARG A 46 4.71 -12.64 5.92
N VAL A 47 6.03 -12.86 5.85
CA VAL A 47 7.01 -11.77 5.98
C VAL A 47 6.85 -10.75 4.85
N GLY A 48 6.64 -11.22 3.61
CA GLY A 48 6.31 -10.34 2.48
C GLY A 48 5.06 -9.50 2.73
N SER A 49 4.01 -10.10 3.30
CA SER A 49 2.75 -9.43 3.62
C SER A 49 2.93 -8.38 4.74
N ALA A 50 3.73 -8.68 5.76
CA ALA A 50 4.11 -7.70 6.78
C ALA A 50 4.89 -6.52 6.18
N GLY A 51 5.81 -6.80 5.24
CA GLY A 51 6.50 -5.76 4.47
C GLY A 51 5.55 -4.89 3.65
N ALA A 52 4.53 -5.49 3.02
CA ALA A 52 3.51 -4.77 2.27
C ALA A 52 2.69 -3.82 3.15
N VAL A 53 2.35 -4.21 4.39
CA VAL A 53 1.70 -3.31 5.36
C VAL A 53 2.56 -2.08 5.62
N GLY A 54 3.86 -2.27 5.90
CA GLY A 54 4.78 -1.16 6.12
C GLY A 54 4.89 -0.25 4.90
N LEU A 55 4.93 -0.82 3.69
CA LEU A 55 4.94 -0.06 2.45
C LEU A 55 3.66 0.77 2.26
N TYR A 56 2.48 0.21 2.54
CA TYR A 56 1.22 0.94 2.46
C TYR A 56 1.15 2.10 3.46
N CYS A 57 1.69 1.93 4.67
CA CYS A 57 1.82 3.03 5.63
C CYS A 57 2.69 4.16 5.08
N VAL A 58 3.84 3.85 4.47
CA VAL A 58 4.73 4.84 3.84
C VAL A 58 4.02 5.56 2.69
N PHE A 59 3.30 4.82 1.84
CA PHE A 59 2.53 5.42 0.75
C PHE A 59 1.44 6.37 1.26
N ALA A 60 0.69 5.96 2.28
CA ALA A 60 -0.34 6.80 2.88
C ALA A 60 0.25 8.10 3.46
N LEU A 61 1.39 8.05 4.13
CA LEU A 61 2.08 9.25 4.65
C LEU A 61 2.45 10.22 3.52
N ILE A 62 3.07 9.72 2.44
CA ILE A 62 3.45 10.55 1.29
C ILE A 62 2.20 11.17 0.62
N ILE A 63 1.12 10.42 0.50
CA ILE A 63 -0.14 10.89 -0.09
C ILE A 63 -0.77 12.00 0.76
N LEU A 64 -0.86 11.79 2.08
CA LEU A 64 -1.41 12.78 3.01
C LEU A 64 -0.56 14.06 3.05
N GLU A 65 0.76 13.92 3.04
CA GLU A 65 1.69 15.06 3.01
C GLU A 65 1.52 15.86 1.71
N THR A 66 1.43 15.18 0.56
CA THR A 66 1.22 15.81 -0.74
C THR A 66 -0.11 16.56 -0.82
N ALA A 67 -1.13 16.08 -0.08
CA ALA A 67 -2.42 16.74 0.04
C ALA A 67 -2.45 17.88 1.07
N GLY A 68 -1.37 18.10 1.83
CA GLY A 68 -1.29 19.11 2.89
C GLY A 68 -2.06 18.75 4.16
N LEU A 69 -2.42 17.47 4.34
CA LEU A 69 -3.20 17.00 5.50
C LEU A 69 -2.31 16.66 6.72
N VAL A 70 -1.02 16.39 6.49
CA VAL A 70 -0.01 16.15 7.53
C VAL A 70 1.31 16.83 7.15
N ALA A 71 2.17 17.04 8.14
CA ALA A 71 3.51 17.61 7.96
C ALA A 71 4.53 16.77 8.76
N VAL A 72 4.90 15.61 8.21
CA VAL A 72 5.75 14.59 8.85
C VAL A 72 7.09 14.44 8.12
N LEU A 73 7.13 14.68 6.80
CA LEU A 73 8.34 14.54 6.00
C LEU A 73 9.24 15.78 6.16
N PRO A 74 10.57 15.60 6.06
CA PRO A 74 11.53 16.68 6.26
C PRO A 74 11.56 17.72 5.12
N GLY A 75 10.72 17.60 4.09
CA GLY A 75 10.59 18.62 3.05
C GLY A 75 9.69 18.26 1.86
N ASP A 76 9.11 19.29 1.24
CA ASP A 76 8.13 19.19 0.15
C ASP A 76 8.64 18.45 -1.10
N ALA A 77 9.95 18.50 -1.35
CA ALA A 77 10.56 17.82 -2.48
C ALA A 77 10.39 16.29 -2.38
N LEU A 78 10.48 15.75 -1.17
CA LEU A 78 10.35 14.32 -0.93
C LEU A 78 8.92 13.84 -1.18
N ALA A 79 7.92 14.60 -0.71
CA ALA A 79 6.51 14.30 -0.98
C ALA A 79 6.21 14.34 -2.49
N ARG A 80 6.73 15.36 -3.18
CA ARG A 80 6.56 15.56 -4.63
C ARG A 80 7.20 14.46 -5.47
N VAL A 81 8.41 14.01 -5.13
CA VAL A 81 9.05 12.88 -5.83
C VAL A 81 8.35 11.57 -5.46
N GLY A 82 8.01 11.40 -4.18
CA GLY A 82 7.36 10.21 -3.66
C GLY A 82 6.01 9.93 -4.33
N ILE A 83 5.17 10.96 -4.52
CA ILE A 83 3.84 10.75 -5.14
C ILE A 83 3.95 10.26 -6.58
N TRP A 84 4.92 10.76 -7.35
CA TRP A 84 5.16 10.28 -8.72
C TRP A 84 5.76 8.88 -8.74
N ALA A 85 6.66 8.56 -7.81
CA ALA A 85 7.19 7.22 -7.66
C ALA A 85 6.08 6.20 -7.34
N ILE A 86 5.18 6.53 -6.42
CA ILE A 86 4.00 5.73 -6.06
C ILE A 86 3.07 5.55 -7.27
N THR A 87 2.83 6.64 -8.01
CA THR A 87 1.99 6.60 -9.22
C THR A 87 2.55 5.64 -10.26
N VAL A 88 3.85 5.73 -10.56
CA VAL A 88 4.53 4.81 -11.49
C VAL A 88 4.47 3.37 -10.96
N TYR A 89 4.73 3.16 -9.67
CA TYR A 89 4.68 1.84 -9.05
C TYR A 89 3.31 1.17 -9.23
N PHE A 90 2.22 1.88 -8.90
CA PHE A 90 0.86 1.34 -9.06
C PHE A 90 0.47 1.20 -10.52
N PHE A 91 0.84 2.14 -11.38
CA PHE A 91 0.53 2.07 -12.81
C PHE A 91 1.20 0.86 -13.47
N VAL A 92 2.51 0.69 -13.26
CA VAL A 92 3.25 -0.47 -13.78
C VAL A 92 2.69 -1.75 -13.17
N GLY A 93 2.43 -1.78 -11.87
CA GLY A 93 1.81 -2.92 -11.20
C GLY A 93 0.46 -3.30 -11.83
N ALA A 94 -0.45 -2.34 -12.01
CA ALA A 94 -1.74 -2.58 -12.63
C ALA A 94 -1.60 -3.05 -14.09
N ALA A 95 -0.72 -2.44 -14.88
CA ALA A 95 -0.48 -2.80 -16.27
C ALA A 95 0.09 -4.22 -16.41
N LEU A 96 0.96 -4.67 -15.51
CA LEU A 96 1.51 -6.03 -15.51
C LEU A 96 0.50 -7.09 -15.02
N ASN A 97 -0.60 -6.67 -14.40
CA ASN A 97 -1.67 -7.56 -13.91
C ASN A 97 -2.94 -7.52 -14.79
N ALA A 98 -2.95 -6.73 -15.87
CA ALA A 98 -4.03 -6.64 -16.87
C ALA A 98 -3.83 -7.69 -17.96
#